data_AF-A0A2V5MES0-F1
#
_entry.id   AF-A0A2V5MES0-F1
#
_cell.length_a   1.000
_cell.length_b   1.000
_cell.length_c   1.000
_cell.angle_alpha   90.00
_cell.angle_beta   90.00
_cell.angle_gamma   90.00
#
_symmetry.space_group_name_H-M   'P 1'
#
loop_
_entity.id
_entity.type
_entity.pdbx_description
1 polymer ?
#
loop_
_entity_poly.entity_id
_entity_poly.type
_entity_poly.pdbx_seq_one_letter_code
_entity_poly.pdbx_strand_id
1 'polypeptide(L)'
;MSPLFIKISKDFATIWTTIDPIGNVAIFAGLTAALTRAERHRTALRAVLYATVILVVAVFAGQIILDAIGIRMHSLKVAGGIILFLFALKMLFGGLDRPGSPEAGRDLAVFPLAVPAIAGPGAMMAVIVLTDNDVYTVPEQAETGVVLVVVLLMTYIFLRFSDFILRVIGQQGAAVLVRVMGIILASLAVEIVLTALAVGSWGWRADKAAQITWNSEPAKIDDVERELALMTLGLAQRFLPAVSDLFSWNN
;
A
#
# COMPACT_ATOMS: atom_id res chain seq x y z
N MET A 1 15.85 19.85 -10.34
CA MET A 1 15.44 18.60 -11.01
C MET A 1 14.25 18.91 -11.90
N SER A 2 14.11 18.28 -13.07
CA SER A 2 12.95 18.50 -13.94
C SER A 2 11.65 18.03 -13.25
N PRO A 3 10.50 18.66 -13.50
CA PRO A 3 9.21 18.22 -12.93
C PRO A 3 8.89 16.74 -13.23
N LEU A 4 9.20 16.31 -14.45
CA LEU A 4 9.09 14.93 -14.89
C LEU A 4 9.89 13.95 -14.02
N PHE A 5 11.15 14.27 -13.71
CA PHE A 5 12.00 13.40 -12.90
C PHE A 5 11.43 13.24 -11.48
N ILE A 6 10.88 14.31 -10.91
CA ILE A 6 10.26 14.27 -9.58
C ILE A 6 9.03 13.37 -9.58
N LYS A 7 8.18 13.47 -10.60
CA LYS A 7 6.99 12.63 -10.76
C LYS A 7 7.38 11.16 -10.89
N ILE A 8 8.21 10.82 -11.88
CA ILE A 8 8.68 9.44 -12.11
C ILE A 8 9.28 8.84 -10.84
N SER A 9 10.07 9.60 -10.09
CA SER A 9 10.69 9.12 -8.85
C SER A 9 9.64 8.81 -7.77
N LYS A 10 8.60 9.65 -7.64
CA LYS A 10 7.51 9.44 -6.69
C LYS A 10 6.67 8.23 -7.09
N ASP A 11 6.26 8.16 -8.36
CA ASP A 11 5.48 7.05 -8.90
C ASP A 11 6.24 5.73 -8.73
N PHE A 12 7.54 5.73 -9.04
CA PHE A 12 8.40 4.58 -8.84
C PHE A 12 8.45 4.17 -7.36
N ALA A 13 8.69 5.11 -6.45
CA ALA A 13 8.75 4.80 -5.01
C ALA A 13 7.41 4.23 -4.50
N THR A 14 6.28 4.82 -4.90
CA THR A 14 4.95 4.37 -4.50
C THR A 14 4.62 2.99 -5.09
N ILE A 15 4.80 2.79 -6.39
CA ILE A 15 4.50 1.51 -7.06
C ILE A 15 5.45 0.42 -6.58
N TRP A 16 6.75 0.71 -6.42
CA TRP A 16 7.73 -0.22 -5.85
C TRP A 16 7.35 -0.68 -4.45
N THR A 17 7.00 0.27 -3.58
CA THR A 17 6.66 -0.03 -2.18
C THR A 17 5.35 -0.81 -2.06
N THR A 18 4.39 -0.54 -2.94
CA THR A 18 3.05 -1.17 -2.88
C THR A 18 2.96 -2.50 -3.60
N ILE A 19 3.71 -2.70 -4.69
CA ILE A 19 3.89 -4.02 -5.31
C ILE A 19 4.80 -4.89 -4.45
N ASP A 20 5.73 -4.30 -3.70
CA ASP A 20 6.66 -5.02 -2.82
C ASP A 20 7.37 -6.21 -3.50
N PRO A 21 8.23 -5.96 -4.50
CA PRO A 21 8.95 -7.03 -5.19
C PRO A 21 9.72 -7.95 -4.23
N ILE A 22 10.28 -7.39 -3.16
CA ILE A 22 11.10 -8.10 -2.18
C ILE A 22 10.24 -9.04 -1.33
N GLY A 23 9.15 -8.55 -0.75
CA GLY A 23 8.24 -9.38 0.01
C GLY A 23 7.55 -10.43 -0.86
N ASN A 24 7.26 -10.10 -2.12
CA ASN A 24 6.78 -11.07 -3.10
C ASN A 24 7.79 -12.20 -3.36
N VAL A 25 9.10 -11.97 -3.29
CA VAL A 25 10.07 -13.08 -3.36
C VAL A 25 9.95 -14.01 -2.17
N ALA A 26 9.76 -13.49 -0.96
CA ALA A 26 9.58 -14.32 0.25
C ALA A 26 8.31 -15.18 0.17
N ILE A 27 7.20 -14.57 -0.26
CA ILE A 27 5.93 -15.26 -0.49
C ILE A 27 6.09 -16.35 -1.54
N PHE A 28 6.67 -15.99 -2.69
CA PHE A 28 6.87 -16.90 -3.81
C PHE A 28 7.80 -18.07 -3.45
N ALA A 29 8.89 -17.80 -2.73
CA ALA A 29 9.79 -18.83 -2.21
C ALA A 29 9.04 -19.82 -1.31
N GLY A 30 8.24 -19.32 -0.37
CA GLY A 30 7.44 -20.15 0.53
C GLY A 30 6.43 -21.04 -0.21
N LEU A 31 5.70 -20.48 -1.17
CA LEU A 31 4.64 -21.19 -1.90
C LEU A 31 5.15 -22.17 -2.96
N THR A 32 6.28 -21.84 -3.60
CA THR A 32 6.83 -22.65 -4.70
C THR A 32 7.93 -23.61 -4.25
N ALA A 33 8.19 -23.75 -2.95
CA ALA A 33 9.29 -24.56 -2.44
C ALA A 33 9.23 -26.04 -2.90
N ALA A 34 8.04 -26.58 -3.14
CA ALA A 34 7.83 -27.96 -3.60
C ALA A 34 7.85 -28.12 -5.14
N LEU A 35 7.86 -27.02 -5.90
CA LEU A 35 7.85 -27.06 -7.37
C LEU A 35 9.25 -27.32 -7.93
N THR A 36 9.32 -27.94 -9.11
CA THR A 36 10.56 -28.01 -9.88
C THR A 36 10.99 -26.61 -10.34
N ARG A 37 12.26 -26.46 -10.69
CA ARG A 37 12.81 -25.17 -11.17
C ARG A 37 12.07 -24.63 -12.41
N ALA A 38 11.73 -25.51 -13.35
CA ALA A 38 11.01 -25.14 -14.57
C ALA A 38 9.58 -24.69 -14.29
N GLU A 39 8.84 -25.44 -13.45
CA GLU A 39 7.49 -25.07 -13.03
C GLU A 39 7.50 -23.74 -12.28
N ARG A 40 8.45 -23.55 -11.37
CA ARG A 40 8.61 -22.29 -10.63
C ARG A 40 8.79 -21.10 -11.57
N HIS A 41 9.68 -21.17 -12.57
CA HIS A 41 9.88 -20.06 -13.50
C HIS A 41 8.64 -19.78 -14.36
N ARG A 42 7.90 -20.82 -14.73
CA ARG A 42 6.62 -20.69 -15.45
C ARG A 42 5.57 -20.01 -14.57
N THR A 43 5.48 -20.39 -13.29
CA THR A 43 4.59 -19.78 -12.31
C THR A 43 4.93 -18.32 -12.07
N ALA A 44 6.22 -17.96 -11.95
CA ALA A 44 6.65 -16.57 -11.81
C ALA A 44 6.20 -15.71 -13.00
N LEU A 45 6.42 -16.19 -14.23
CA LEU A 45 6.02 -15.47 -15.43
C LEU A 45 4.49 -15.28 -15.48
N ARG A 46 3.73 -16.36 -15.25
CA ARG A 46 2.26 -16.31 -15.24
C ARG A 46 1.73 -15.36 -14.17
N ALA A 47 2.29 -15.40 -12.96
CA ALA A 47 1.84 -14.55 -11.86
C ALA A 47 2.03 -13.08 -12.19
N VAL A 48 3.19 -12.70 -12.73
CA VAL A 48 3.45 -11.32 -13.15
C VAL A 48 2.56 -10.93 -14.34
N LEU A 49 2.33 -11.81 -15.31
CA LEU A 49 1.43 -11.52 -16.43
C LEU A 49 -0.01 -11.28 -15.97
N TYR A 50 -0.56 -12.14 -15.11
CA TYR A 50 -1.89 -11.95 -14.55
C TYR A 50 -1.97 -10.64 -13.74
N ALA A 51 -0.98 -10.36 -12.89
CA ALA A 51 -0.92 -9.13 -12.13
C ALA A 51 -0.80 -7.89 -13.03
N THR A 52 -0.03 -7.98 -14.11
CA THR A 52 0.11 -6.92 -15.12
C THR A 52 -1.25 -6.59 -15.74
N VAL A 53 -1.99 -7.61 -16.18
CA VAL A 53 -3.33 -7.41 -16.75
C VAL A 53 -4.25 -6.73 -15.74
N ILE A 54 -4.24 -7.18 -14.48
CA ILE A 54 -5.10 -6.62 -13.43
C ILE A 54 -4.75 -5.16 -13.14
N LEU A 55 -3.46 -4.84 -12.98
CA LEU A 55 -3.02 -3.48 -12.67
C LEU A 55 -3.19 -2.53 -13.87
N VAL A 56 -2.99 -3.00 -15.10
CA VAL A 56 -3.29 -2.24 -16.31
C VAL A 56 -4.79 -1.96 -16.42
N VAL A 57 -5.64 -2.94 -16.15
CA VAL A 57 -7.09 -2.72 -16.09
C VAL A 57 -7.44 -1.72 -14.99
N ALA A 58 -6.81 -1.80 -13.81
CA ALA A 58 -7.03 -0.84 -12.73
C ALA A 58 -6.64 0.60 -13.13
N VAL A 59 -5.53 0.79 -13.86
CA VAL A 59 -5.12 2.10 -14.41
C VAL A 59 -6.22 2.69 -15.31
N PHE A 60 -6.75 1.91 -16.25
CA PHE A 60 -7.71 2.44 -17.23
C PHE A 60 -9.15 2.50 -16.73
N ALA A 61 -9.59 1.50 -15.97
CA ALA A 61 -10.98 1.35 -15.56
C ALA A 61 -11.25 1.82 -14.13
N GLY A 62 -10.23 1.93 -13.28
CA GLY A 62 -10.41 2.17 -11.85
C GLY A 62 -11.18 3.45 -11.56
N GLN A 63 -10.72 4.59 -12.08
CA GLN A 63 -11.41 5.86 -11.86
C GLN A 63 -12.81 5.89 -12.48
N ILE A 64 -12.96 5.38 -13.69
CA ILE A 64 -14.27 5.30 -14.38
C ILE A 64 -15.29 4.56 -13.50
N ILE A 65 -14.88 3.45 -12.89
CA ILE A 65 -15.74 2.67 -11.99
C ILE A 65 -16.04 3.45 -10.71
N LEU A 66 -15.05 4.13 -10.11
CA LEU A 66 -15.26 4.93 -8.90
C LEU A 66 -16.27 6.05 -9.14
N ASP A 67 -16.13 6.79 -10.26
CA ASP A 67 -16.99 7.91 -10.62
C ASP A 67 -18.42 7.42 -10.91
N ALA A 68 -18.56 6.29 -11.63
CA ALA A 68 -19.85 5.70 -11.93
C ALA A 68 -20.63 5.28 -10.67
N ILE A 69 -19.93 4.89 -9.60
CA ILE A 69 -20.54 4.49 -8.31
C ILE A 69 -20.62 5.68 -7.33
N GLY A 70 -19.96 6.81 -7.62
CA GLY A 70 -19.90 7.98 -6.74
C GLY A 70 -18.96 7.82 -5.55
N ILE A 71 -17.92 6.99 -5.68
CA ILE A 71 -16.90 6.76 -4.64
C ILE A 71 -15.76 7.76 -4.80
N ARG A 72 -15.45 8.47 -3.72
CA ARG A 72 -14.31 9.42 -3.71
C ARG A 72 -12.97 8.70 -3.59
N MET A 73 -11.92 9.28 -4.15
CA MET A 73 -10.54 8.79 -4.07
C MET A 73 -10.06 8.55 -2.62
N HIS A 74 -10.48 9.41 -1.68
CA HIS A 74 -10.18 9.24 -0.26
C HIS A 74 -10.78 7.95 0.33
N SER A 75 -12.02 7.61 -0.05
CA SER A 75 -12.68 6.38 0.39
C SER A 75 -11.96 5.14 -0.16
N LEU A 76 -11.47 5.19 -1.40
CA LEU A 76 -10.63 4.13 -1.97
C LEU A 76 -9.34 3.93 -1.16
N LYS A 77 -8.66 5.01 -0.76
CA LYS A 77 -7.42 4.92 0.04
C LYS A 77 -7.67 4.26 1.39
N VAL A 78 -8.73 4.64 2.10
CA VAL A 78 -9.10 4.03 3.39
C VAL A 78 -9.43 2.54 3.20
N ALA A 79 -10.29 2.20 2.24
CA ALA A 79 -10.68 0.81 1.98
C ALA A 79 -9.47 -0.04 1.54
N GLY A 80 -8.66 0.45 0.60
CA GLY A 80 -7.46 -0.22 0.14
C GLY A 80 -6.44 -0.44 1.25
N GLY A 81 -6.29 0.54 2.15
CA GLY A 81 -5.49 0.41 3.37
C GLY A 81 -6.02 -0.69 4.29
N ILE A 82 -7.32 -0.72 4.59
CA ILE A 82 -7.92 -1.76 5.43
C ILE A 82 -7.73 -3.16 4.81
N ILE A 83 -7.98 -3.33 3.51
CA ILE A 83 -7.82 -4.63 2.84
C ILE A 83 -6.34 -5.04 2.81
N LEU A 84 -5.42 -4.10 2.60
CA LEU A 84 -3.98 -4.34 2.69
C LEU A 84 -3.56 -4.78 4.10
N PHE A 85 -4.12 -4.14 5.14
CA PHE A 85 -3.88 -4.52 6.53
C PHE A 85 -4.35 -5.95 6.81
N LEU A 86 -5.56 -6.31 6.38
CA LEU A 86 -6.08 -7.66 6.54
C LEU A 86 -5.23 -8.71 5.80
N PHE A 87 -4.76 -8.38 4.60
CA PHE A 87 -3.83 -9.24 3.86
C PHE A 87 -2.50 -9.41 4.61
N ALA A 88 -1.96 -8.32 5.15
CA ALA A 88 -0.74 -8.32 5.94
C ALA A 88 -0.89 -9.14 7.24
N LEU A 89 -2.02 -9.05 7.93
CA LEU A 89 -2.35 -9.91 9.07
C LEU A 89 -2.43 -11.39 8.67
N LYS A 90 -3.00 -11.71 7.49
CA LYS A 90 -3.01 -13.07 6.97
C LYS A 90 -1.59 -13.61 6.75
N MET A 91 -0.65 -12.78 6.30
CA MET A 91 0.77 -13.18 6.17
C MET A 91 1.48 -13.34 7.52
N LEU A 92 1.12 -12.52 8.51
CA LEU A 92 1.72 -12.55 9.83
C LEU A 92 1.27 -13.76 10.66
N PHE A 93 -0.04 -14.01 10.69
CA PHE A 93 -0.65 -15.02 11.56
C PHE A 93 -1.03 -16.32 10.83
N GLY A 94 -1.29 -16.24 9.52
CA GLY A 94 -1.65 -17.38 8.68
C GLY A 94 -0.48 -17.82 7.79
N GLY A 95 -0.48 -19.10 7.41
CA GLY A 95 0.22 -19.48 6.19
C GLY A 95 -0.59 -18.94 5.01
N LEU A 96 0.06 -18.32 4.01
CA LEU A 96 -0.57 -18.19 2.69
C LEU A 96 -0.86 -19.61 2.22
N ASP A 97 -2.13 -20.00 2.24
CA ASP A 97 -2.57 -21.40 2.14
C ASP A 97 -1.77 -22.14 1.06
N ARG A 98 -0.93 -23.10 1.47
CA ARG A 98 -0.39 -24.10 0.55
C ARG A 98 -1.58 -25.02 0.24
N PRO A 99 -1.98 -25.20 -1.03
CA PRO A 99 -2.99 -26.21 -1.35
C PRO A 99 -2.37 -27.59 -1.11
N GLY A 100 -2.54 -28.10 0.10
CA GLY A 100 -2.34 -29.49 0.47
C GLY A 100 -3.71 -30.13 0.60
N SER A 101 -4.05 -30.97 -0.39
CA SER A 101 -5.29 -31.75 -0.56
C SER A 101 -6.36 -31.11 -1.48
N PRO A 102 -7.21 -31.91 -2.15
CA PRO A 102 -7.31 -32.02 -3.61
C PRO A 102 -8.39 -31.11 -4.22
N GLU A 103 -8.29 -29.79 -4.07
CA GLU A 103 -8.90 -28.88 -5.04
C GLU A 103 -7.94 -28.69 -6.23
N ALA A 104 -7.83 -29.75 -7.03
CA ALA A 104 -7.12 -29.75 -8.30
C ALA A 104 -7.75 -28.71 -9.25
N GLY A 105 -7.24 -27.48 -9.26
CA GLY A 105 -7.71 -26.49 -10.23
C GLY A 105 -7.29 -25.04 -10.02
N ARG A 106 -6.89 -24.61 -8.81
CA ARG A 106 -6.42 -23.23 -8.62
C ARG A 106 -4.95 -23.08 -9.01
N ASP A 107 -4.72 -22.36 -10.10
CA ASP A 107 -3.38 -21.99 -10.57
C ASP A 107 -2.71 -21.09 -9.53
N LEU A 108 -1.61 -21.58 -8.92
CA LEU A 108 -0.83 -20.85 -7.92
C LEU A 108 -0.39 -19.48 -8.45
N ALA A 109 -0.17 -19.38 -9.77
CA ALA A 109 0.16 -18.12 -10.41
C ALA A 109 -0.97 -17.09 -10.31
N VAL A 110 -2.24 -17.51 -10.34
CA VAL A 110 -3.39 -16.62 -10.15
C VAL A 110 -3.57 -16.31 -8.67
N PHE A 111 -3.72 -17.33 -7.84
CA PHE A 111 -3.94 -17.18 -6.40
C PHE A 111 -3.00 -18.07 -5.61
N PRO A 112 -2.29 -17.55 -4.59
CA PRO A 112 -2.34 -16.17 -4.09
C PRO A 112 -1.30 -15.22 -4.75
N LEU A 113 -0.55 -15.65 -5.78
CA LEU A 113 0.59 -14.88 -6.30
C LEU A 113 0.20 -13.62 -7.08
N ALA A 114 -0.55 -13.74 -8.18
CA ALA A 114 -0.99 -12.57 -8.91
C ALA A 114 -1.95 -11.72 -8.07
N VAL A 115 -2.95 -12.37 -7.47
CA VAL A 115 -3.86 -11.78 -6.49
C VAL A 115 -3.87 -12.67 -5.25
N PRO A 116 -3.69 -12.13 -4.05
CA PRO A 116 -3.50 -10.70 -3.72
C PRO A 116 -2.04 -10.24 -3.61
N ALA A 117 -1.02 -11.06 -3.91
CA ALA A 117 0.35 -10.70 -3.55
C ALA A 117 0.99 -9.59 -4.44
N ILE A 118 0.96 -9.73 -5.78
CA ILE A 118 1.54 -8.72 -6.70
C ILE A 118 0.53 -7.61 -7.00
N ALA A 119 -0.63 -7.96 -7.57
CA ALA A 119 -1.75 -7.06 -7.75
C ALA A 119 -2.59 -7.07 -6.47
N GLY A 120 -1.98 -6.60 -5.38
CA GLY A 120 -2.64 -6.48 -4.10
C GLY A 120 -3.53 -5.25 -3.99
N PRO A 121 -4.34 -5.16 -2.92
CA PRO A 121 -5.18 -3.99 -2.65
C PRO A 121 -4.37 -2.68 -2.59
N GLY A 122 -3.16 -2.72 -2.05
CA GLY A 122 -2.24 -1.57 -2.03
C GLY A 122 -1.77 -1.16 -3.42
N ALA A 123 -1.33 -2.12 -4.24
CA ALA A 123 -0.87 -1.85 -5.61
C ALA A 123 -2.00 -1.36 -6.52
N MET A 124 -3.19 -1.97 -6.47
CA MET A 124 -4.36 -1.54 -7.24
C MET A 124 -4.77 -0.11 -6.86
N MET A 125 -4.87 0.19 -5.57
CA MET A 125 -5.20 1.52 -5.09
C MET A 125 -4.13 2.54 -5.50
N ALA A 126 -2.84 2.20 -5.39
CA ALA A 126 -1.75 3.08 -5.79
C ALA A 126 -1.82 3.45 -7.27
N VAL A 127 -1.98 2.48 -8.17
CA VAL A 127 -2.03 2.78 -9.61
C VAL A 127 -3.25 3.64 -9.96
N ILE A 128 -4.41 3.40 -9.33
CA ILE A 128 -5.61 4.23 -9.53
C ILE A 128 -5.38 5.67 -9.05
N VAL A 129 -4.76 5.85 -7.88
CA VAL A 129 -4.45 7.18 -7.32
C VAL A 129 -3.41 7.93 -8.16
N LEU A 130 -2.41 7.22 -8.71
CA LEU A 130 -1.34 7.80 -9.51
C LEU A 130 -1.74 8.08 -10.96
N THR A 131 -2.92 7.62 -11.38
CA THR A 131 -3.51 7.90 -12.68
C THR A 131 -4.84 8.61 -12.54
N ASP A 132 -4.98 9.43 -11.49
CA ASP A 132 -6.19 10.20 -11.23
C ASP A 132 -6.47 11.18 -12.39
N ASN A 133 -7.61 11.04 -13.07
CA ASN A 133 -8.02 11.87 -14.22
C ASN A 133 -8.28 13.33 -13.84
N ASP A 134 -8.58 13.62 -12.57
CA ASP A 134 -8.81 14.99 -12.08
C ASP A 134 -7.48 15.72 -11.81
N VAL A 135 -6.37 14.96 -11.71
CA VAL A 135 -5.06 15.48 -11.32
C VAL A 135 -4.04 15.39 -12.46
N TYR A 136 -4.09 14.33 -13.26
CA TYR A 136 -3.05 13.99 -14.24
C TYR A 136 -3.61 13.89 -15.65
N THR A 137 -2.87 14.48 -16.59
CA THR A 137 -3.16 14.41 -18.02
C THR A 137 -2.84 13.04 -18.62
N VAL A 138 -3.40 12.72 -19.79
CA VAL A 138 -3.15 11.44 -20.48
C VAL A 138 -1.64 11.13 -20.70
N PRO A 139 -0.78 12.09 -21.11
CA PRO A 139 0.66 11.83 -21.19
C PRO A 139 1.30 11.49 -19.84
N GLU A 140 0.91 12.19 -18.77
CA GLU A 140 1.42 11.94 -17.42
C GLU A 140 0.98 10.56 -16.89
N GLN A 141 -0.22 10.10 -17.25
CA GLN A 141 -0.67 8.74 -16.94
C GLN A 141 0.10 7.68 -17.73
N ALA A 142 0.45 7.96 -18.99
CA ALA A 142 1.28 7.06 -19.79
C ALA A 142 2.68 6.89 -19.18
N GLU A 143 3.27 7.96 -18.61
CA GLU A 143 4.52 7.89 -17.85
C GLU A 143 4.39 6.97 -16.63
N THR A 144 3.30 7.10 -15.86
CA THR A 144 2.99 6.20 -14.74
C THR A 144 2.88 4.75 -15.22
N GLY A 145 2.24 4.51 -16.37
CA GLY A 145 2.13 3.20 -16.99
C GLY A 145 3.48 2.58 -17.35
N VAL A 146 4.42 3.38 -17.88
CA VAL A 146 5.80 2.93 -18.14
C VAL A 146 6.50 2.54 -16.83
N VAL A 147 6.37 3.35 -15.78
CA VAL A 147 6.93 3.04 -14.46
C VAL A 147 6.36 1.74 -13.90
N LEU A 148 5.04 1.53 -14.01
CA LEU A 148 4.37 0.30 -13.59
C LEU A 148 4.96 -0.93 -14.30
N VAL A 149 5.12 -0.89 -15.63
CA VAL A 149 5.69 -1.98 -16.41
C VAL A 149 7.14 -2.25 -16.00
N VAL A 150 7.93 -1.21 -15.77
CA VAL A 150 9.31 -1.35 -15.28
C VAL A 150 9.35 -2.05 -13.93
N VAL A 151 8.53 -1.63 -12.97
CA VAL A 151 8.48 -2.27 -11.64
C VAL A 151 8.01 -3.73 -11.76
N LEU A 152 7.02 -4.03 -12.60
CA LEU A 152 6.56 -5.42 -12.81
C LEU A 152 7.65 -6.29 -13.47
N LEU A 153 8.43 -5.74 -14.39
CA LEU A 153 9.58 -6.43 -14.96
C LEU A 153 10.65 -6.70 -13.90
N MET A 154 10.92 -5.74 -13.02
CA MET A 154 11.79 -5.94 -11.87
C MET A 154 11.24 -7.03 -10.96
N THR A 155 9.96 -6.99 -10.60
CA THR A 155 9.31 -8.07 -9.82
C THR A 155 9.51 -9.43 -10.46
N TYR A 156 9.30 -9.55 -11.78
CA TYR A 156 9.58 -10.80 -12.49
C TYR A 156 11.02 -11.27 -12.34
N ILE A 157 12.00 -10.37 -12.52
CA ILE A 157 13.43 -10.67 -12.34
C ILE A 157 13.68 -11.18 -10.91
N PHE A 158 13.18 -10.48 -9.89
CA PHE A 158 13.31 -10.87 -8.49
C PHE A 158 12.71 -12.26 -8.22
N LEU A 159 11.51 -12.55 -8.72
CA LEU A 159 10.87 -13.86 -8.61
C LEU A 159 11.64 -14.95 -9.36
N ARG A 160 12.22 -14.62 -10.51
CA ARG A 160 13.03 -15.53 -11.34
C ARG A 160 14.32 -15.95 -10.66
N PHE A 161 14.87 -15.10 -9.79
CA PHE A 161 16.04 -15.35 -8.96
C PHE A 161 15.72 -15.80 -7.53
N SER A 162 14.45 -16.05 -7.20
CA SER A 162 14.00 -16.53 -5.87
C SER A 162 14.63 -17.86 -5.44
N ASP A 163 15.12 -18.66 -6.40
CA ASP A 163 15.93 -19.86 -6.17
C ASP A 163 17.12 -19.58 -5.23
N PHE A 164 17.72 -18.39 -5.32
CA PHE A 164 18.83 -17.98 -4.46
C PHE A 164 18.38 -17.83 -3.01
N ILE A 165 17.25 -17.16 -2.77
CA ILE A 165 16.70 -16.98 -1.42
C ILE A 165 16.41 -18.35 -0.78
N LEU A 166 15.79 -19.27 -1.53
CA LEU A 166 15.50 -20.61 -1.01
C LEU A 166 16.76 -21.41 -0.67
N ARG A 167 17.84 -21.26 -1.44
CA ARG A 167 19.12 -21.95 -1.18
C ARG A 167 19.83 -21.40 0.05
N VAL A 168 19.78 -20.09 0.27
CA VAL A 168 20.48 -19.44 1.39
C VAL A 168 19.72 -19.59 2.71
N ILE A 169 18.40 -19.40 2.67
CA ILE A 169 17.57 -19.23 3.87
C ILE A 169 16.75 -20.48 4.21
N GLY A 170 16.52 -21.35 3.22
CA GLY A 170 15.71 -22.55 3.39
C GLY A 170 14.22 -22.28 3.59
N GLN A 171 13.43 -23.35 3.68
CA GLN A 171 11.96 -23.23 3.76
C GLN A 171 11.49 -22.55 5.05
N GLN A 172 12.16 -22.81 6.18
CA GLN A 172 11.79 -22.24 7.47
C GLN A 172 12.06 -20.74 7.52
N GLY A 173 13.23 -20.30 7.05
CA GLY A 173 13.53 -18.86 7.04
C GLY A 173 12.68 -18.10 6.01
N ALA A 174 12.29 -18.71 4.88
CA ALA A 174 11.30 -18.13 3.97
C ALA A 174 9.96 -17.87 4.68
N ALA A 175 9.51 -18.79 5.54
CA ALA A 175 8.30 -18.59 6.35
C ALA A 175 8.44 -17.45 7.37
N VAL A 176 9.63 -17.29 7.97
CA VAL A 176 9.92 -16.16 8.87
C VAL A 176 9.89 -14.83 8.08
N LEU A 177 10.50 -14.78 6.90
CA LEU A 177 10.49 -13.59 6.06
C LEU A 177 9.07 -13.15 5.69
N VAL A 178 8.18 -14.09 5.32
CA VAL A 178 6.77 -13.75 5.04
C VAL A 178 6.11 -13.05 6.23
N ARG A 179 6.40 -13.48 7.47
CA ARG A 179 5.86 -12.84 8.68
C ARG A 179 6.42 -11.43 8.88
N VAL A 180 7.73 -11.24 8.67
CA VAL A 180 8.37 -9.91 8.77
C VAL A 180 7.79 -8.95 7.73
N MET A 181 7.60 -9.41 6.50
CA MET A 181 6.95 -8.61 5.45
C MET A 181 5.50 -8.31 5.79
N GLY A 182 4.78 -9.25 6.43
CA GLY A 182 3.44 -9.00 6.97
C GLY A 182 3.40 -7.86 7.97
N ILE A 183 4.39 -7.75 8.88
CA ILE A 183 4.47 -6.62 9.82
C ILE A 183 4.69 -5.30 9.07
N ILE A 184 5.59 -5.27 8.08
CA ILE A 184 5.90 -4.06 7.30
C ILE A 184 4.67 -3.61 6.49
N LEU A 185 3.98 -4.53 5.80
CA LEU A 185 2.77 -4.22 5.05
C LEU A 185 1.63 -3.76 5.94
N ALA A 186 1.51 -4.31 7.15
CA ALA A 186 0.52 -3.87 8.13
C ALA A 186 0.79 -2.41 8.56
N SER A 187 2.06 -2.06 8.81
CA SER A 187 2.45 -0.67 9.11
C SER A 187 2.16 0.27 7.94
N LEU A 188 2.50 -0.13 6.70
CA LEU A 188 2.19 0.66 5.50
C LEU A 188 0.68 0.89 5.32
N ALA A 189 -0.12 -0.16 5.55
CA ALA A 189 -1.57 -0.07 5.49
C ALA A 189 -2.15 0.93 6.50
N VAL A 190 -1.64 0.92 7.74
CA VAL A 190 -2.02 1.90 8.76
C VAL A 190 -1.62 3.31 8.33
N GLU A 191 -0.42 3.50 7.80
CA GLU A 191 0.05 4.81 7.31
C GLU A 191 -0.85 5.37 6.19
N ILE A 192 -1.28 4.50 5.27
CA ILE A 192 -2.21 4.87 4.20
C ILE A 192 -3.56 5.34 4.77
N VAL A 193 -4.11 4.62 5.76
CA VAL A 193 -5.38 4.99 6.41
C VAL A 193 -5.24 6.31 7.18
N LEU A 194 -4.16 6.50 7.94
CA LEU A 194 -3.91 7.73 8.70
C LEU A 194 -3.69 8.95 7.79
N THR A 195 -2.95 8.76 6.69
CA THR A 195 -2.74 9.79 5.68
C THR A 195 -4.04 10.14 4.97
N ALA A 196 -4.86 9.13 4.63
CA ALA A 196 -6.18 9.35 4.07
C ALA A 196 -6.99 10.21 5.03
N LEU A 197 -7.23 9.77 6.27
CA LEU A 197 -8.02 10.47 7.29
C LEU A 197 -7.42 11.82 7.76
N ALA A 198 -6.29 12.26 7.18
CA ALA A 198 -5.55 13.47 7.53
C ALA A 198 -5.05 13.55 8.99
N VAL A 199 -5.11 12.44 9.74
CA VAL A 199 -4.65 12.35 11.13
C VAL A 199 -3.13 12.55 11.20
N GLY A 200 -2.37 12.01 10.24
CA GLY A 200 -0.91 12.20 10.16
C GLY A 200 -0.49 13.65 9.90
N SER A 201 -1.35 14.45 9.24
CA SER A 201 -1.07 15.88 8.99
C SER A 201 -1.28 16.76 10.22
N TRP A 202 -2.01 16.29 11.24
CA TRP A 202 -2.22 17.04 12.47
C TRP A 202 -0.95 17.07 13.33
N GLY A 203 -0.29 15.91 13.49
CA GLY A 203 0.95 15.78 14.29
C GLY A 203 2.13 16.57 13.71
N TRP A 204 2.35 16.46 12.39
CA TRP A 204 3.41 17.17 11.65
C TRP A 204 3.14 18.67 11.39
N ARG A 205 1.90 19.13 11.60
CA ARG A 205 1.59 20.58 11.57
C ARG A 205 1.67 21.19 12.95
N ALA A 206 1.36 20.44 14.00
CA ALA A 206 1.46 20.88 15.39
C ALA A 206 2.92 21.04 15.84
N ASP A 207 3.82 20.12 15.49
CA ASP A 207 5.26 20.22 15.77
C ASP A 207 5.94 21.35 14.97
N LYS A 208 5.58 21.54 13.69
CA LYS A 208 6.05 22.67 12.89
C LYS A 208 5.51 24.00 13.38
N ALA A 209 4.24 24.07 13.76
CA ALA A 209 3.68 25.27 14.38
C ALA A 209 4.43 25.60 15.68
N ALA A 210 4.67 24.61 16.54
CA ALA A 210 5.44 24.78 17.78
C ALA A 210 6.88 25.23 17.52
N GLN A 211 7.55 24.73 16.48
CA GLN A 211 8.90 25.17 16.09
C GLN A 211 8.92 26.58 15.50
N ILE A 212 7.92 26.97 14.71
CA ILE A 212 7.78 28.33 14.18
C ILE A 212 7.56 29.31 15.34
N THR A 213 6.72 28.94 16.31
CA THR A 213 6.47 29.73 17.53
C THR A 213 7.71 29.84 18.43
N TRP A 214 8.48 28.76 18.59
CA TRP A 214 9.73 28.76 19.39
C TRP A 214 10.85 29.62 18.77
N ASN A 215 10.90 29.70 17.44
CA ASN A 215 11.93 30.46 16.71
C ASN A 215 11.53 31.93 16.41
N SER A 216 10.33 32.36 16.76
CA SER A 216 9.88 33.75 16.61
C SER A 216 10.17 34.58 17.87
N GLU A 217 10.68 35.80 17.69
CA GLU A 217 10.91 36.73 18.81
C GLU A 217 9.60 36.99 19.59
N PRO A 218 9.65 36.95 20.95
CA PRO A 218 8.47 36.93 21.82
C PRO A 218 7.62 38.21 21.85
N ALA A 219 7.89 39.19 20.98
CA ALA A 219 7.27 40.52 21.06
C ALA A 219 6.02 40.71 20.17
N LYS A 220 5.51 39.66 19.49
CA LYS A 220 4.39 39.82 18.53
C LYS A 220 3.23 38.83 18.66
N ILE A 221 3.19 37.97 19.68
CA ILE A 221 2.29 36.79 19.69
C ILE A 221 1.28 36.77 20.85
N ASP A 222 1.00 37.88 21.51
CA ASP A 222 0.06 37.84 22.64
C ASP A 222 -1.42 37.68 22.20
N ASP A 223 -1.79 38.20 21.02
CA ASP A 223 -3.18 38.17 20.54
C ASP A 223 -3.50 36.93 19.69
N VAL A 224 -2.55 36.47 18.86
CA VAL A 224 -2.75 35.32 17.97
C VAL A 224 -2.75 33.99 18.75
N GLU A 225 -1.93 33.87 19.80
CA GLU A 225 -1.92 32.70 20.67
C GLU A 225 -3.20 32.58 21.51
N ARG A 226 -3.78 33.70 21.96
CA ARG A 226 -5.08 33.70 22.63
C ARG A 226 -6.20 33.22 21.71
N GLU A 227 -6.25 33.68 20.46
CA GLU A 227 -7.25 33.19 19.50
C GLU A 227 -7.06 31.72 19.14
N LEU A 228 -5.83 31.25 18.90
CA LEU A 228 -5.56 29.85 18.59
C LEU A 228 -5.84 28.91 19.77
N ALA A 229 -5.52 29.33 21.01
CA ALA A 229 -5.85 28.58 22.22
C ALA A 229 -7.37 28.50 22.43
N LEU A 230 -8.10 29.59 22.18
CA LEU A 230 -9.57 29.60 22.29
C LEU A 230 -10.25 28.78 21.17
N MET A 231 -9.70 28.78 19.94
CA MET A 231 -10.21 27.95 18.85
C MET A 231 -9.97 26.45 19.10
N THR A 232 -8.80 26.09 19.62
CA THR A 232 -8.46 24.70 19.95
C THR A 232 -9.25 24.17 21.15
N LEU A 233 -9.43 24.99 22.20
CA LEU A 233 -10.32 24.68 23.33
C LEU A 233 -11.80 24.58 22.91
N GLY A 234 -12.27 25.48 22.05
CA GLY A 234 -13.64 25.46 21.53
C GLY A 234 -13.94 24.24 20.66
N LEU A 235 -12.98 23.80 19.83
CA LEU A 235 -13.08 22.56 19.07
C LEU A 235 -13.03 21.33 19.98
N ALA A 236 -12.11 21.30 20.95
CA ALA A 236 -12.03 20.21 21.92
C ALA A 236 -13.36 20.04 22.69
N GLN A 237 -13.94 21.13 23.19
CA GLN A 237 -15.22 21.11 23.92
C GLN A 237 -16.42 20.73 23.04
N ARG A 238 -16.36 20.99 21.73
CA ARG A 238 -17.45 20.66 20.78
C ARG A 238 -17.44 19.20 20.36
N PHE A 239 -16.29 18.52 20.42
CA PHE A 239 -16.13 17.11 20.05
C PHE A 239 -16.00 16.16 21.25
N LEU A 240 -15.62 16.66 22.44
CA LEU A 240 -15.56 15.87 23.67
C LEU A 240 -16.88 15.15 24.01
N PRO A 241 -18.07 15.76 23.89
CA PRO A 241 -19.35 15.08 24.16
C PRO A 241 -19.62 13.92 23.19
N ALA A 242 -19.29 14.11 21.90
CA ALA A 242 -19.48 13.08 20.88
C ALA A 242 -18.56 11.87 21.07
N VAL A 243 -17.37 12.10 21.63
CA VAL A 243 -16.41 11.03 21.97
C VAL A 243 -16.79 10.36 23.29
N SER A 244 -17.30 11.07 24.29
CA SER A 244 -17.77 10.46 25.54
C SER A 244 -18.99 9.57 25.35
N ASP A 245 -19.90 9.92 24.43
CA ASP A 245 -21.09 9.11 24.09
C ASP A 245 -20.73 7.81 23.33
N LEU A 246 -19.58 7.79 22.64
CA LEU A 246 -19.04 6.58 21.99
C LEU A 246 -18.41 5.59 22.98
N PHE A 247 -18.02 6.05 24.17
CA PHE A 247 -17.42 5.23 25.23
C PHE A 247 -18.38 4.87 26.38
N SER A 248 -19.60 5.41 26.40
CA SER A 248 -20.59 5.15 27.47
C SER A 248 -21.52 3.96 27.20
N TRP A 249 -21.40 3.26 26.06
CA TRP A 249 -22.19 2.05 25.73
C TRP A 249 -21.60 0.75 26.29
N ASN A 250 -21.21 0.74 27.57
CA ASN A 250 -20.96 -0.51 28.30
C ASN A 250 -21.04 -0.34 29.83
N ASN A 251 -22.15 0.18 30.33
CA ASN A 251 -22.61 -0.04 31.71
C ASN A 251 -24.12 -0.17 31.75
#